data_AF-A0A553QRW5-F1
#
_entry.id   AF-A0A553QRW5-F1
#
_cell.length_a   1.000
_cell.length_b   1.000
_cell.length_c   1.000
_cell.angle_alpha   90.00
_cell.angle_beta   90.00
_cell.angle_gamma   90.00
#
_symmetry.space_group_name_H-M   'P 1'
#
loop_
_entity.id
_entity.type
_entity.pdbx_description
1 polymer ?
#
loop_
_entity_poly.entity_id
_entity_poly.type
_entity_poly.pdbx_seq_one_letter_code
_entity_poly.pdbx_strand_id
1 'polypeptide(L)'
;MDEEYYGSAGDWEGHDGNGEDGYGGAQTDGKVQELCLEKFSSRDYIMEPTVFNTLKSYFQAGGSPEHVIQLLSENYSAVAQTVNLLAEWLIQMGMEPAQVQERVENHLKSLLIKHFDPQKADSIFTVEGETPAWLEQMIAHTTWRDLFYKLAEAHPDCLMLNFTVKLISDAGYQGEITSVSTACQQLEVFSRVLRTSLATLLDGGEQNLEKNLPEFAKMVCHGEHTYLFAQAMMSILAQEEQGGSAMRRIGQEVQKFAHERGHDASQITLALGTAAAYPRACQALGAMLSKGALNPADITVLFKMFSSMDPPPIRVPAFLDLFMLSLFKPGAKINQDHKHKYIHILAYAASVVETWKKNKRVNINKDELKSTSKAVETVHNLCCNENKGATELVAELSTLYQCIRYQHPAFSFK
;
A
#
# COMPACT_ATOMS: atom_id res chain seq x y z
N MET A 1 -59.42 -26.38 23.28
CA MET A 1 -58.38 -25.41 23.62
C MET A 1 -57.31 -25.47 22.54
N ASP A 2 -57.33 -24.72 21.47
CA ASP A 2 -58.27 -23.71 20.97
C ASP A 2 -58.18 -23.75 19.43
N GLU A 3 -59.33 -23.89 18.79
CA GLU A 3 -59.58 -23.42 17.43
C GLU A 3 -59.76 -21.90 17.53
N GLU A 4 -59.09 -21.13 16.65
CA GLU A 4 -59.55 -19.84 16.11
C GLU A 4 -58.35 -19.11 15.48
N TYR A 5 -58.31 -19.02 14.14
CA TYR A 5 -58.32 -17.72 13.45
C TYR A 5 -58.41 -17.94 11.93
N TYR A 6 -59.65 -18.11 11.45
CA TYR A 6 -59.99 -17.81 10.06
C TYR A 6 -59.95 -16.28 9.90
N GLY A 7 -58.94 -15.77 9.20
CA GLY A 7 -58.77 -14.34 8.89
C GLY A 7 -59.35 -13.98 7.53
N SER A 8 -60.62 -13.58 7.57
CA SER A 8 -61.37 -12.67 6.68
C SER A 8 -60.95 -12.49 5.21
N ALA A 9 -61.86 -12.87 4.31
CA ALA A 9 -62.05 -12.19 3.05
C ALA A 9 -62.25 -10.68 3.32
N GLY A 10 -61.40 -9.86 2.70
CA GLY A 10 -61.47 -8.40 2.74
C GLY A 10 -62.02 -7.88 1.42
N ASP A 11 -63.02 -7.01 1.55
CA ASP A 11 -63.87 -6.43 0.52
C ASP A 11 -63.14 -5.87 -0.71
N TRP A 12 -63.71 -6.19 -1.87
CA TRP A 12 -63.57 -5.38 -3.07
C TRP A 12 -64.58 -4.22 -2.97
N GLU A 13 -64.20 -3.14 -2.29
CA GLU A 13 -64.98 -1.90 -2.34
C GLU A 13 -64.76 -1.19 -3.68
N GLY A 14 -65.81 -1.11 -4.47
CA GLY A 14 -65.88 -0.30 -5.67
C GLY A 14 -65.81 1.19 -5.31
N HIS A 15 -64.86 1.88 -5.92
CA HIS A 15 -64.84 3.34 -5.96
C HIS A 15 -65.19 3.78 -7.38
N ASP A 16 -66.47 4.07 -7.60
CA ASP A 16 -66.92 4.84 -8.76
C ASP A 16 -66.49 6.30 -8.59
N GLY A 17 -65.56 6.72 -9.43
CA GLY A 17 -65.11 8.10 -9.56
C GLY A 17 -64.61 8.36 -10.98
N ASN A 18 -65.55 8.80 -11.85
CA ASN A 18 -65.38 9.73 -12.98
C ASN A 18 -63.92 10.06 -13.33
N GLY A 19 -63.37 9.67 -14.48
CA GLY A 19 -63.77 10.16 -15.79
C GLY A 19 -62.70 11.13 -16.31
N GLU A 20 -62.11 10.78 -17.46
CA GLU A 20 -61.13 11.54 -18.27
C GLU A 20 -59.64 11.39 -17.89
N ASP A 21 -58.95 10.42 -18.52
CA ASP A 21 -57.63 10.56 -19.18
C ASP A 21 -57.17 9.21 -19.78
N GLY A 22 -58.02 8.62 -20.64
CA GLY A 22 -57.89 7.23 -21.12
C GLY A 22 -57.09 6.97 -22.40
N TYR A 23 -56.31 7.93 -22.91
CA TYR A 23 -55.63 7.76 -24.22
C TYR A 23 -54.10 7.86 -24.19
N GLY A 24 -53.49 8.17 -23.04
CA GLY A 24 -52.03 8.22 -22.87
C GLY A 24 -51.40 6.93 -22.33
N GLY A 25 -52.08 6.22 -21.41
CA GLY A 25 -51.54 5.06 -20.68
C GLY A 25 -51.40 3.78 -21.50
N ALA A 26 -52.38 3.47 -22.35
CA ALA A 26 -52.46 2.19 -23.07
C ALA A 26 -51.31 1.96 -24.08
N GLN A 27 -50.74 3.03 -24.68
CA GLN A 27 -49.58 2.92 -25.57
C GLN A 27 -48.27 2.69 -24.81
N THR A 28 -48.14 3.24 -23.61
CA THR A 28 -47.02 2.99 -22.70
C THR A 28 -47.09 1.59 -22.12
N ASP A 29 -48.28 1.13 -21.72
CA ASP A 29 -48.48 -0.20 -21.13
C ASP A 29 -48.24 -1.30 -22.16
N GLY A 30 -48.69 -1.13 -23.41
CA GLY A 30 -48.39 -2.07 -24.50
C GLY A 30 -46.89 -2.20 -24.81
N LYS A 31 -46.13 -1.10 -24.76
CA LYS A 31 -44.67 -1.14 -24.92
C LYS A 31 -43.96 -1.81 -23.74
N VAL A 32 -44.46 -1.60 -22.52
CA VAL A 32 -43.93 -2.26 -21.32
C VAL A 32 -44.17 -3.77 -21.39
N GLN A 33 -45.34 -4.20 -21.86
CA GLN A 33 -45.64 -5.61 -22.08
C GLN A 33 -44.68 -6.23 -23.11
N GLU A 34 -44.49 -5.60 -24.27
CA GLU A 34 -43.62 -6.11 -25.34
C GLU A 34 -42.17 -6.27 -24.86
N LEU A 35 -41.62 -5.28 -24.14
CA LEU A 35 -40.28 -5.35 -23.56
C LEU A 35 -40.14 -6.47 -22.50
N CYS A 36 -41.18 -6.73 -21.71
CA CYS A 36 -41.16 -7.83 -20.74
C CYS A 36 -41.22 -9.18 -21.44
N LEU A 37 -42.03 -9.32 -22.50
CA LEU A 37 -42.14 -10.55 -23.28
C LEU A 37 -40.85 -10.91 -24.00
N GLU A 38 -40.13 -9.91 -24.54
CA GLU A 38 -38.80 -10.11 -25.12
C GLU A 38 -37.83 -10.69 -24.09
N LYS A 39 -37.85 -10.15 -22.85
CA LYS A 39 -37.03 -10.66 -21.75
C LYS A 39 -37.42 -12.07 -21.33
N PHE A 40 -38.71 -12.37 -21.17
CA PHE A 40 -39.18 -13.72 -20.81
C PHE A 40 -38.86 -14.77 -21.89
N SER A 41 -38.72 -14.34 -23.14
CA SER A 41 -38.33 -15.21 -24.26
C SER A 41 -36.83 -15.52 -24.28
N SER A 42 -36.04 -14.85 -23.43
CA SER A 42 -34.61 -15.14 -23.32
C SER A 42 -34.36 -16.43 -22.54
N ARG A 43 -33.27 -17.11 -22.92
CA ARG A 43 -32.92 -18.43 -22.37
C ARG A 43 -32.68 -18.34 -20.87
N ASP A 44 -33.31 -19.24 -20.12
CA ASP A 44 -33.17 -19.37 -18.66
C ASP A 44 -33.52 -18.10 -17.86
N TYR A 45 -34.30 -17.16 -18.43
CA TYR A 45 -34.66 -15.90 -17.76
C TYR A 45 -35.36 -16.08 -16.41
N ILE A 46 -36.01 -17.23 -16.20
CA ILE A 46 -36.62 -17.60 -14.91
C ILE A 46 -35.60 -17.62 -13.75
N MET A 47 -34.31 -17.78 -14.05
CA MET A 47 -33.22 -17.80 -13.08
C MET A 47 -32.59 -16.42 -12.86
N GLU A 48 -32.99 -15.39 -13.61
CA GLU A 48 -32.45 -14.04 -13.46
C GLU A 48 -33.00 -13.37 -12.18
N PRO A 49 -32.15 -12.64 -11.42
CA PRO A 49 -32.56 -12.03 -10.15
C PRO A 49 -33.68 -10.99 -10.31
N THR A 50 -33.85 -10.42 -11.50
CA THR A 50 -34.85 -9.38 -11.79
C THR A 50 -36.19 -9.95 -12.31
N VAL A 51 -36.34 -11.27 -12.37
CA VAL A 51 -37.55 -11.93 -12.91
C VAL A 51 -38.81 -11.47 -12.20
N PHE A 52 -38.80 -11.37 -10.86
CA PHE A 52 -39.96 -10.94 -10.07
C PHE A 52 -40.34 -9.48 -10.33
N ASN A 53 -39.36 -8.59 -10.50
CA ASN A 53 -39.61 -7.19 -10.83
C ASN A 53 -40.23 -7.08 -12.22
N THR A 54 -39.72 -7.85 -13.18
CA THR A 54 -40.23 -7.90 -14.55
C THR A 54 -41.66 -8.47 -14.60
N LEU A 55 -41.94 -9.52 -13.84
CA LEU A 55 -43.28 -10.10 -13.68
C LEU A 55 -44.25 -9.07 -13.08
N LYS A 56 -43.83 -8.36 -12.03
CA LYS A 56 -44.65 -7.33 -11.40
C LYS A 56 -45.00 -6.21 -12.38
N SER A 57 -44.02 -5.71 -13.14
CA SER A 57 -44.26 -4.69 -14.17
C SER A 57 -45.17 -5.19 -15.30
N TYR A 58 -45.00 -6.44 -15.73
CA TYR A 58 -45.83 -7.04 -16.77
C TYR A 58 -47.30 -7.18 -16.33
N PHE A 59 -47.55 -7.63 -15.09
CA PHE A 59 -48.91 -7.75 -14.57
C PHE A 59 -49.56 -6.39 -14.29
N GLN A 60 -48.79 -5.40 -13.84
CA GLN A 60 -49.27 -4.02 -13.67
C GLN A 60 -49.68 -3.38 -15.00
N ALA A 61 -49.03 -3.75 -16.10
CA ALA A 61 -49.39 -3.30 -17.45
C ALA A 61 -50.57 -4.09 -18.06
N GLY A 62 -51.18 -5.05 -17.35
CA GLY A 62 -52.31 -5.84 -17.84
C GLY A 62 -51.95 -7.10 -18.65
N GLY A 63 -50.72 -7.61 -18.50
CA GLY A 63 -50.24 -8.80 -19.21
C GLY A 63 -50.88 -10.12 -18.72
N SER A 64 -50.97 -11.11 -19.61
CA SER A 64 -51.59 -12.42 -19.33
C SER A 64 -50.62 -13.40 -18.63
N PRO A 65 -50.99 -13.98 -17.47
CA PRO A 65 -50.17 -14.98 -16.78
C PRO A 65 -49.86 -16.22 -17.61
N GLU A 66 -50.82 -16.72 -18.39
CA GLU A 66 -50.66 -17.94 -19.19
C GLU A 66 -49.54 -17.81 -20.21
N HIS A 67 -49.45 -16.64 -20.86
CA HIS A 67 -48.46 -16.38 -21.89
C HIS A 67 -47.04 -16.31 -21.32
N VAL A 68 -46.87 -15.73 -20.13
CA VAL A 68 -45.56 -15.68 -19.46
C VAL A 68 -45.13 -17.04 -18.93
N ILE A 69 -46.06 -17.82 -18.37
CA ILE A 69 -45.77 -19.19 -17.93
C ILE A 69 -45.29 -20.02 -19.12
N GLN A 70 -45.97 -19.92 -20.27
CA GLN A 70 -45.56 -20.63 -21.48
C GLN A 70 -44.15 -20.21 -21.93
N LEU A 71 -43.90 -18.89 -22.06
CA LEU A 71 -42.59 -18.39 -22.51
C LEU A 71 -41.46 -18.76 -21.56
N LEU A 72 -41.63 -18.61 -20.25
CA LEU A 72 -40.59 -18.97 -19.28
C LEU A 72 -40.32 -20.48 -19.26
N SER A 73 -41.37 -21.30 -19.42
CA SER A 73 -41.23 -22.76 -19.42
C SER A 73 -40.57 -23.28 -20.70
N GLU A 74 -40.97 -22.75 -21.87
CA GLU A 74 -40.41 -23.14 -23.17
C GLU A 74 -38.93 -22.74 -23.31
N ASN A 75 -38.52 -21.63 -22.70
CA ASN A 75 -37.14 -21.12 -22.78
C ASN A 75 -36.24 -21.53 -21.60
N TYR A 76 -36.74 -22.36 -20.68
CA TYR A 76 -35.94 -22.91 -19.58
C TYR A 76 -35.14 -24.14 -20.05
N SER A 77 -33.83 -23.98 -20.13
CA SER A 77 -32.85 -25.00 -20.49
C SER A 77 -32.10 -25.60 -19.30
N ALA A 78 -32.32 -25.08 -18.08
CA ALA A 78 -31.73 -25.56 -16.84
C ALA A 78 -30.19 -25.62 -16.85
N VAL A 79 -29.53 -24.63 -17.49
CA VAL A 79 -28.07 -24.64 -17.63
C VAL A 79 -27.37 -24.66 -16.27
N ALA A 80 -27.83 -23.85 -15.32
CA ALA A 80 -27.26 -23.80 -13.97
C ALA A 80 -27.38 -25.14 -13.23
N GLN A 81 -28.54 -25.80 -13.33
CA GLN A 81 -28.78 -27.11 -12.74
C GLN A 81 -27.92 -28.19 -13.39
N THR A 82 -27.71 -28.10 -14.70
CA THR A 82 -26.81 -29.02 -15.43
C THR A 82 -25.37 -28.89 -14.93
N VAL A 83 -24.91 -27.67 -14.62
CA VAL A 83 -23.57 -27.45 -14.04
C VAL A 83 -23.47 -28.11 -12.66
N ASN A 84 -24.50 -27.97 -11.81
CA ASN A 84 -24.52 -28.63 -10.49
C ASN A 84 -24.46 -30.16 -10.62
N LEU A 85 -25.23 -30.74 -11.56
CA LEU A 85 -25.19 -32.18 -11.83
C LEU A 85 -23.81 -32.65 -12.29
N LEU A 86 -23.17 -31.89 -13.18
CA LEU A 86 -21.81 -32.18 -13.62
C LEU A 86 -20.80 -32.09 -12.46
N ALA A 87 -20.96 -31.12 -11.56
CA ALA A 87 -20.14 -31.02 -10.35
C ALA A 87 -20.30 -32.25 -9.45
N GLU A 88 -21.54 -32.71 -9.23
CA GLU A 88 -21.81 -33.94 -8.48
C GLU A 88 -21.19 -35.18 -9.13
N TRP A 89 -21.26 -35.28 -10.46
CA TRP A 89 -20.63 -36.40 -11.18
C TRP A 89 -19.11 -36.40 -11.03
N LEU A 90 -18.47 -35.24 -11.08
CA LEU A 90 -17.03 -35.13 -10.84
C LEU A 90 -16.66 -35.62 -9.43
N ILE A 91 -17.49 -35.31 -8.43
CA ILE A 91 -17.32 -35.80 -7.05
C ILE A 91 -17.48 -37.32 -7.00
N GLN A 92 -18.52 -37.86 -7.61
CA GLN A 92 -18.76 -39.32 -7.65
C GLN A 92 -17.65 -40.09 -8.37
N MET A 93 -17.00 -39.48 -9.37
CA MET A 93 -15.87 -40.05 -10.10
C MET A 93 -14.55 -39.99 -9.31
N GLY A 94 -14.57 -39.51 -8.07
CA GLY A 94 -13.43 -39.53 -7.14
C GLY A 94 -12.67 -38.21 -7.03
N MET A 95 -13.17 -37.11 -7.60
CA MET A 95 -12.60 -35.79 -7.32
C MET A 95 -13.03 -35.31 -5.94
N GLU A 96 -12.11 -34.68 -5.20
CA GLU A 96 -12.47 -34.07 -3.94
C GLU A 96 -13.43 -32.89 -4.16
N PRO A 97 -14.50 -32.75 -3.35
CA PRO A 97 -15.46 -31.65 -3.47
C PRO A 97 -14.81 -30.27 -3.50
N ALA A 98 -13.74 -30.07 -2.71
CA ALA A 98 -12.98 -28.82 -2.67
C ALA A 98 -12.36 -28.46 -4.03
N GLN A 99 -11.84 -29.45 -4.77
CA GLN A 99 -11.23 -29.23 -6.09
C GLN A 99 -12.29 -28.89 -7.14
N VAL A 100 -13.47 -29.51 -7.05
CA VAL A 100 -14.59 -29.19 -7.95
C VAL A 100 -15.09 -27.78 -7.70
N GLN A 101 -15.27 -27.39 -6.43
CA GLN A 101 -15.64 -26.04 -6.04
C GLN A 101 -14.62 -25.01 -6.53
N GLU A 102 -13.33 -25.23 -6.28
CA GLU A 102 -12.26 -24.34 -6.73
C GLU A 102 -12.28 -24.18 -8.26
N ARG A 103 -12.56 -25.25 -9.01
CA ARG A 103 -12.65 -25.20 -10.48
C ARG A 103 -13.79 -24.32 -10.97
N VAL A 104 -14.96 -24.42 -10.33
CA VAL A 104 -16.13 -23.58 -10.64
C VAL A 104 -15.84 -22.13 -10.27
N GLU A 105 -15.32 -21.87 -9.06
CA GLU A 105 -14.95 -20.53 -8.60
C GLU A 105 -13.94 -19.86 -9.53
N ASN A 106 -12.88 -20.59 -9.94
CA ASN A 106 -11.87 -20.07 -10.86
C ASN A 106 -12.45 -19.75 -12.24
N HIS A 107 -13.38 -20.56 -12.74
CA HIS A 107 -14.05 -20.28 -14.01
C HIS A 107 -14.94 -19.04 -13.92
N LEU A 108 -15.77 -18.94 -12.87
CA LEU A 108 -16.59 -17.76 -12.60
C LEU A 108 -15.74 -16.49 -12.46
N LYS A 109 -14.63 -16.58 -11.73
CA LYS A 109 -13.65 -15.50 -11.59
C LYS A 109 -13.13 -15.03 -12.94
N SER A 110 -12.77 -15.95 -13.84
CA SER A 110 -12.32 -15.61 -15.18
C SER A 110 -13.41 -14.94 -16.02
N LEU A 111 -14.66 -15.38 -15.89
CA LEU A 111 -15.80 -14.77 -16.58
C LEU A 111 -16.06 -13.36 -16.07
N LEU A 112 -16.05 -13.17 -14.75
CA LEU A 112 -16.22 -11.86 -14.11
C LEU A 112 -15.13 -10.89 -14.57
N ILE A 113 -13.84 -11.29 -14.52
CA ILE A 113 -12.75 -10.42 -15.02
C ILE A 113 -12.94 -10.04 -16.49
N LYS A 114 -13.37 -10.97 -17.34
CA LYS A 114 -13.51 -10.74 -18.78
C LYS A 114 -14.70 -9.84 -19.14
N HIS A 115 -15.78 -9.93 -18.38
CA HIS A 115 -17.05 -9.27 -18.70
C HIS A 115 -17.45 -8.17 -17.71
N PHE A 116 -16.55 -7.82 -16.79
CA PHE A 116 -16.80 -6.75 -15.83
C PHE A 116 -17.00 -5.41 -16.53
N ASP A 117 -18.06 -4.71 -16.14
CA ASP A 117 -18.40 -3.39 -16.63
C ASP A 117 -18.49 -2.44 -15.42
N PRO A 118 -17.53 -1.51 -15.25
CA PRO A 118 -17.47 -0.63 -14.09
C PRO A 118 -18.69 0.30 -14.00
N GLN A 119 -19.26 0.73 -15.13
CA GLN A 119 -20.41 1.63 -15.13
C GLN A 119 -21.66 0.93 -14.61
N LYS A 120 -21.86 -0.33 -15.00
CA LYS A 120 -22.96 -1.14 -14.48
C LYS A 120 -22.78 -1.46 -13.01
N ALA A 121 -21.56 -1.79 -12.58
CA ALA A 121 -21.26 -2.03 -11.16
C ALA A 121 -21.57 -0.80 -10.30
N ASP A 122 -21.19 0.40 -10.76
CA ASP A 122 -21.46 1.65 -10.04
C ASP A 122 -22.97 1.98 -10.02
N SER A 123 -23.71 1.62 -11.07
CA SER A 123 -25.17 1.83 -11.12
C SER A 123 -25.93 1.06 -10.02
N ILE A 124 -25.43 -0.10 -9.59
CA ILE A 124 -26.03 -0.88 -8.50
C ILE A 124 -25.97 -0.07 -7.20
N PHE A 125 -24.83 0.59 -6.95
CA PHE A 125 -24.62 1.40 -5.75
C PHE A 125 -25.36 2.73 -5.77
N THR A 126 -25.51 3.35 -6.95
CA THR A 126 -26.19 4.66 -7.05
C THR A 126 -27.71 4.53 -7.03
N VAL A 127 -28.27 3.41 -7.49
CA VAL A 127 -29.72 3.19 -7.57
C VAL A 127 -30.29 2.60 -6.28
N GLU A 128 -29.61 1.62 -5.67
CA GLU A 128 -30.13 0.95 -4.46
C GLU A 128 -29.81 1.71 -3.17
N GLY A 129 -28.82 2.62 -3.17
CA GLY A 129 -28.48 3.50 -2.04
C GLY A 129 -27.94 2.79 -0.79
N GLU A 130 -28.06 1.46 -0.71
CA GLU A 130 -27.56 0.61 0.35
C GLU A 130 -26.49 -0.36 -0.16
N THR A 131 -25.68 -0.89 0.77
CA THR A 131 -24.66 -1.89 0.43
C THR A 131 -25.34 -3.23 0.16
N PRO A 132 -25.10 -3.88 -0.99
CA PRO A 132 -25.74 -5.15 -1.28
C PRO A 132 -25.29 -6.26 -0.31
N ALA A 133 -26.23 -7.00 0.28
CA ALA A 133 -25.93 -8.04 1.26
C ALA A 133 -25.03 -9.18 0.71
N TRP A 134 -25.10 -9.44 -0.60
CA TRP A 134 -24.24 -10.43 -1.25
C TRP A 134 -22.75 -10.02 -1.21
N LEU A 135 -22.45 -8.73 -1.14
CA LEU A 135 -21.07 -8.23 -1.15
C LEU A 135 -20.34 -8.63 0.13
N GLU A 136 -20.99 -8.50 1.29
CA GLU A 136 -20.43 -8.93 2.58
C GLU A 136 -20.16 -10.44 2.60
N GLN A 137 -21.05 -11.24 2.02
CA GLN A 137 -20.88 -12.69 1.90
C GLN A 137 -19.68 -13.03 1.00
N MET A 138 -19.50 -12.32 -0.11
CA MET A 138 -18.33 -12.52 -0.97
C MET A 138 -17.03 -12.14 -0.26
N ILE A 139 -17.00 -11.05 0.49
CA ILE A 139 -15.81 -10.58 1.24
C ILE A 139 -15.32 -11.63 2.26
N ALA A 140 -16.21 -12.46 2.81
CA ALA A 140 -15.84 -13.51 3.75
C ALA A 140 -14.85 -14.53 3.15
N HIS A 141 -14.83 -14.72 1.83
CA HIS A 141 -13.98 -15.70 1.16
C HIS A 141 -12.77 -15.05 0.46
N THR A 142 -11.58 -15.58 0.71
CA THR A 142 -10.31 -15.08 0.15
C THR A 142 -10.30 -15.08 -1.39
N THR A 143 -10.91 -16.09 -2.04
CA THR A 143 -10.97 -16.19 -3.51
C THR A 143 -11.61 -14.96 -4.16
N TRP A 144 -12.68 -14.46 -3.56
CA TRP A 144 -13.44 -13.30 -4.05
C TRP A 144 -12.78 -11.98 -3.65
N ARG A 145 -12.13 -11.90 -2.49
CA ARG A 145 -11.28 -10.74 -2.15
C ARG A 145 -10.18 -10.51 -3.20
N ASP A 146 -9.48 -11.58 -3.61
CA ASP A 146 -8.48 -11.49 -4.69
C ASP A 146 -9.08 -11.07 -6.04
N LEU A 147 -10.33 -11.47 -6.34
CA LEU A 147 -11.04 -10.97 -7.52
C LEU A 147 -11.26 -9.46 -7.44
N PHE A 148 -11.74 -8.95 -6.30
CA PHE A 148 -11.97 -7.51 -6.12
C PHE A 148 -10.68 -6.70 -6.21
N TYR A 149 -9.56 -7.21 -5.68
CA TYR A 149 -8.26 -6.56 -5.84
C TYR A 149 -7.83 -6.45 -7.31
N LYS A 150 -7.95 -7.53 -8.08
CA LYS A 150 -7.62 -7.54 -9.52
C LYS A 150 -8.51 -6.59 -10.33
N LEU A 151 -9.80 -6.57 -10.01
CA LEU A 151 -10.74 -5.66 -10.66
C LEU A 151 -10.45 -4.19 -10.29
N ALA A 152 -10.14 -3.91 -9.03
CA ALA A 152 -9.82 -2.56 -8.55
C ALA A 152 -8.54 -2.01 -9.18
N GLU A 153 -7.54 -2.87 -9.43
CA GLU A 153 -6.31 -2.49 -10.13
C GLU A 153 -6.57 -2.22 -11.63
N ALA A 154 -7.46 -3.00 -12.26
CA ALA A 154 -7.84 -2.82 -13.66
C ALA A 154 -8.76 -1.60 -13.88
N HIS A 155 -9.60 -1.26 -12.89
CA HIS A 155 -10.61 -0.22 -12.96
C HIS A 155 -10.56 0.70 -11.72
N PRO A 156 -9.54 1.55 -11.58
CA PRO A 156 -9.33 2.37 -10.39
C PRO A 156 -10.43 3.41 -10.15
N ASP A 157 -11.13 3.85 -11.21
CA ASP A 157 -12.17 4.87 -11.13
C ASP A 157 -13.55 4.32 -10.72
N CYS A 158 -13.70 3.00 -10.58
CA CYS A 158 -14.98 2.37 -10.21
C CYS A 158 -15.29 2.59 -8.73
N LEU A 159 -16.40 3.26 -8.43
CA LEU A 159 -16.82 3.59 -7.07
C LEU A 159 -17.15 2.35 -6.25
N MET A 160 -17.81 1.36 -6.85
CA MET A 160 -18.19 0.11 -6.21
C MET A 160 -16.95 -0.68 -5.76
N LEU A 161 -15.92 -0.78 -6.60
CA LEU A 161 -14.68 -1.49 -6.27
C LEU A 161 -13.91 -0.75 -5.18
N ASN A 162 -13.84 0.57 -5.28
CA ASN A 162 -13.26 1.43 -4.25
C ASN A 162 -13.93 1.24 -2.88
N PHE A 163 -15.26 1.22 -2.86
CA PHE A 163 -16.03 0.96 -1.64
C PHE A 163 -15.84 -0.47 -1.13
N THR A 164 -15.78 -1.45 -2.03
CA THR A 164 -15.55 -2.86 -1.67
C THR A 164 -14.17 -3.04 -1.00
N VAL A 165 -13.11 -2.42 -1.52
CA VAL A 165 -11.78 -2.44 -0.89
C VAL A 165 -11.83 -1.83 0.52
N LYS A 166 -12.61 -0.76 0.72
CA LYS A 166 -12.86 -0.21 2.05
C LYS A 166 -13.56 -1.20 2.98
N LEU A 167 -14.63 -1.85 2.53
CA LEU A 167 -15.33 -2.88 3.32
C LEU A 167 -14.41 -4.06 3.68
N ILE A 168 -13.56 -4.50 2.75
CA ILE A 168 -12.57 -5.55 3.02
C ILE A 168 -11.60 -5.10 4.12
N SER A 169 -11.19 -3.82 4.12
CA SER A 169 -10.38 -3.24 5.19
C SER A 169 -11.15 -3.12 6.51
N ASP A 170 -12.43 -2.76 6.49
CA ASP A 170 -13.30 -2.69 7.69
C ASP A 170 -13.51 -4.08 8.31
N ALA A 171 -13.60 -5.12 7.49
CA ALA A 171 -13.71 -6.52 7.93
C ALA A 171 -12.40 -7.09 8.52
N GLY A 172 -11.29 -6.33 8.49
CA GLY A 172 -10.02 -6.70 9.11
C GLY A 172 -8.99 -7.37 8.18
N TYR A 173 -9.31 -7.55 6.89
CA TYR A 173 -8.41 -8.19 5.91
C TYR A 173 -7.39 -7.22 5.29
N GLN A 174 -7.03 -6.13 5.99
CA GLN A 174 -6.13 -5.11 5.46
C GLN A 174 -4.71 -5.59 5.13
N GLY A 175 -4.26 -6.71 5.70
CA GLY A 175 -2.95 -7.31 5.39
C GLY A 175 -2.85 -7.87 3.97
N GLU A 176 -3.97 -8.17 3.32
CA GLU A 176 -4.01 -8.71 1.95
C GLU A 176 -3.99 -7.59 0.88
N ILE A 177 -4.21 -6.33 1.30
CA ILE A 177 -4.42 -5.17 0.42
C ILE A 177 -3.10 -4.51 -0.03
N THR A 178 -1.96 -4.92 0.55
CA THR A 178 -0.60 -4.34 0.35
C THR A 178 -0.13 -4.22 -1.10
N SER A 179 -0.73 -4.98 -2.02
CA SER A 179 -0.36 -5.02 -3.43
C SER A 179 -1.18 -4.09 -4.34
N VAL A 180 -2.30 -3.55 -3.86
CA VAL A 180 -3.30 -2.87 -4.71
C VAL A 180 -3.03 -1.37 -4.77
N SER A 181 -2.74 -0.85 -5.97
CA SER A 181 -2.54 0.59 -6.23
C SER A 181 -3.73 1.45 -5.77
N THR A 182 -4.94 0.92 -5.88
CA THR A 182 -6.19 1.56 -5.44
C THR A 182 -6.22 1.83 -3.93
N ALA A 183 -5.59 0.97 -3.12
CA ALA A 183 -5.51 1.18 -1.67
C ALA A 183 -4.67 2.40 -1.29
N CYS A 184 -3.69 2.75 -2.12
CA CYS A 184 -2.85 3.93 -1.95
C CYS A 184 -3.59 5.25 -2.25
N GLN A 185 -4.71 5.20 -2.99
CA GLN A 185 -5.48 6.39 -3.35
C GLN A 185 -6.47 6.81 -2.25
N GLN A 186 -6.92 5.87 -1.42
CA GLN A 186 -7.83 6.13 -0.32
C GLN A 186 -7.08 6.25 1.00
N LEU A 187 -7.02 7.46 1.57
CA LEU A 187 -6.27 7.74 2.79
C LEU A 187 -6.67 6.83 3.97
N GLU A 188 -7.96 6.55 4.14
CA GLU A 188 -8.45 5.70 5.23
C GLU A 188 -7.92 4.27 5.10
N VAL A 189 -8.07 3.66 3.92
CA VAL A 189 -7.55 2.30 3.64
C VAL A 189 -6.03 2.29 3.79
N PHE A 190 -5.34 3.23 3.13
CA PHE A 190 -3.89 3.34 3.20
C PHE A 190 -3.38 3.44 4.64
N SER A 191 -4.01 4.27 5.49
CA SER A 191 -3.61 4.44 6.88
C SER A 191 -3.72 3.15 7.70
N ARG A 192 -4.75 2.34 7.44
CA ARG A 192 -4.95 1.05 8.13
C ARG A 192 -3.96 0.01 7.65
N VAL A 193 -3.73 -0.09 6.34
CA VAL A 193 -2.72 -1.00 5.77
C VAL A 193 -1.32 -0.61 6.25
N LEU A 194 -0.99 0.69 6.28
CA LEU A 194 0.26 1.22 6.82
C LEU A 194 0.46 0.79 8.28
N ARG A 195 -0.57 0.98 9.13
CA ARG A 195 -0.54 0.59 10.55
C ARG A 195 -0.27 -0.90 10.71
N THR A 196 -1.03 -1.76 10.03
CA THR A 196 -0.89 -3.22 10.16
C THR A 196 0.46 -3.71 9.62
N SER A 197 0.94 -3.12 8.53
CA SER A 197 2.26 -3.44 7.98
C SER A 197 3.40 -3.01 8.92
N LEU A 198 3.32 -1.82 9.52
CA LEU A 198 4.28 -1.35 10.51
C LEU A 198 4.28 -2.24 11.76
N ALA A 199 3.11 -2.66 12.25
CA ALA A 199 3.03 -3.60 13.37
C ALA A 199 3.72 -4.93 13.03
N THR A 200 3.45 -5.47 11.84
CA THR A 200 4.07 -6.73 11.37
C THR A 200 5.60 -6.63 11.26
N LEU A 201 6.11 -5.48 10.83
CA LEU A 201 7.55 -5.21 10.76
C LEU A 201 8.20 -5.10 12.15
N LEU A 202 7.48 -4.56 13.14
CA LEU A 202 7.98 -4.41 14.50
C LEU A 202 7.93 -5.72 15.30
N ASP A 203 6.91 -6.55 15.12
CA ASP A 203 6.67 -7.73 15.96
C ASP A 203 7.68 -8.88 15.75
N GLY A 204 8.31 -8.98 14.57
CA GLY A 204 9.23 -10.09 14.26
C GLY A 204 10.70 -9.73 14.16
N GLY A 205 11.10 -8.54 14.60
CA GLY A 205 12.50 -8.09 14.60
C GLY A 205 13.14 -8.07 13.21
N GLU A 206 14.47 -8.27 13.16
CA GLU A 206 15.28 -8.05 11.95
C GLU A 206 14.96 -9.05 10.81
N GLN A 207 14.58 -10.29 11.15
CA GLN A 207 14.19 -11.29 10.14
C GLN A 207 12.89 -10.91 9.42
N ASN A 208 11.88 -10.43 10.15
CA ASN A 208 10.64 -9.96 9.54
C ASN A 208 10.85 -8.66 8.78
N LEU A 209 11.76 -7.79 9.24
CA LEU A 209 12.14 -6.59 8.51
C LEU A 209 12.67 -6.97 7.13
N GLU A 210 13.67 -7.84 7.03
CA GLU A 210 14.25 -8.23 5.74
C GLU A 210 13.21 -8.87 4.79
N LYS A 211 12.33 -9.72 5.32
CA LYS A 211 11.30 -10.42 4.54
C LYS A 211 10.19 -9.49 4.04
N ASN A 212 9.65 -8.62 4.90
CA ASN A 212 8.42 -7.87 4.62
C ASN A 212 8.67 -6.44 4.14
N LEU A 213 9.89 -5.90 4.33
CA LEU A 213 10.26 -4.55 3.92
C LEU A 213 10.07 -4.30 2.41
N PRO A 214 10.41 -5.21 1.48
CA PRO A 214 10.27 -4.92 0.05
C PRO A 214 8.82 -4.66 -0.37
N GLU A 215 7.87 -5.41 0.20
CA GLU A 215 6.45 -5.26 -0.07
C GLU A 215 5.90 -3.96 0.54
N PHE A 216 6.26 -3.70 1.80
CA PHE A 216 5.94 -2.45 2.49
C PHE A 216 6.48 -1.22 1.75
N ALA A 217 7.74 -1.26 1.34
CA ALA A 217 8.40 -0.17 0.64
C ALA A 217 7.80 0.03 -0.76
N LYS A 218 7.42 -1.04 -1.47
CA LYS A 218 6.70 -0.93 -2.76
C LYS A 218 5.37 -0.19 -2.59
N MET A 219 4.61 -0.49 -1.53
CA MET A 219 3.36 0.19 -1.22
C MET A 219 3.59 1.68 -0.88
N VAL A 220 4.52 1.97 0.04
CA VAL A 220 4.79 3.35 0.49
C VAL A 220 5.37 4.21 -0.64
N CYS A 221 6.29 3.66 -1.45
CA CYS A 221 6.91 4.32 -2.59
C CYS A 221 6.07 4.26 -3.88
N HIS A 222 4.79 3.87 -3.80
CA HIS A 222 3.92 3.85 -4.98
C HIS A 222 3.69 5.27 -5.54
N GLY A 223 3.49 6.25 -4.67
CA GLY A 223 3.38 7.67 -5.02
C GLY A 223 4.18 8.58 -4.08
N GLU A 224 4.48 9.80 -4.52
CA GLU A 224 5.19 10.78 -3.68
C GLU A 224 4.37 11.19 -2.45
N HIS A 225 3.04 11.29 -2.60
CA HIS A 225 2.13 11.64 -1.51
C HIS A 225 2.02 10.53 -0.46
N THR A 226 1.96 9.25 -0.87
CA THR A 226 1.97 8.12 0.06
C THR A 226 3.30 8.01 0.79
N TYR A 227 4.40 8.27 0.10
CA TYR A 227 5.73 8.31 0.69
C TYR A 227 5.85 9.42 1.74
N LEU A 228 5.41 10.64 1.40
CA LEU A 228 5.41 11.79 2.32
C LEU A 228 4.56 11.50 3.56
N PHE A 229 3.35 10.97 3.39
CA PHE A 229 2.47 10.63 4.50
C PHE A 229 3.11 9.57 5.42
N ALA A 230 3.62 8.47 4.86
CA ALA A 230 4.26 7.41 5.63
C ALA A 230 5.50 7.91 6.38
N GLN A 231 6.37 8.69 5.72
CA GLN A 231 7.57 9.25 6.36
C GLN A 231 7.21 10.26 7.45
N ALA A 232 6.14 11.06 7.27
CA ALA A 232 5.65 11.95 8.32
C ALA A 232 5.18 11.17 9.55
N MET A 233 4.40 10.10 9.35
CA MET A 233 3.94 9.22 10.44
C MET A 233 5.13 8.55 11.15
N MET A 234 6.07 7.98 10.40
CA MET A 234 7.27 7.36 10.96
C MET A 234 8.14 8.39 11.71
N SER A 235 8.23 9.63 11.23
CA SER A 235 8.98 10.70 11.92
C SER A 235 8.36 11.07 13.26
N ILE A 236 7.03 11.18 13.33
CA ILE A 236 6.30 11.43 14.59
C ILE A 236 6.51 10.26 15.57
N LEU A 237 6.30 9.03 15.11
CA LEU A 237 6.47 7.83 15.93
C LEU A 237 7.93 7.62 16.38
N ALA A 238 8.91 8.08 15.61
CA ALA A 238 10.32 8.01 15.95
C ALA A 238 10.77 9.04 17.01
N GLN A 239 9.88 9.92 17.48
CA GLN A 239 10.14 10.84 18.59
C GLN A 239 10.01 10.16 19.95
N GLU A 240 9.32 9.03 20.02
CA GLU A 240 9.16 8.26 21.26
C GLU A 240 10.49 7.69 21.75
N GLU A 241 10.80 7.88 23.03
CA GLU A 241 12.03 7.36 23.65
C GLU A 241 12.05 5.83 23.69
N GLN A 242 10.87 5.21 23.81
CA GLN A 242 10.69 3.77 23.84
C GLN A 242 10.26 3.28 22.45
N GLY A 243 11.14 2.52 21.77
CA GLY A 243 10.83 1.90 20.47
C GLY A 243 10.95 2.83 19.25
N GLY A 244 11.11 4.14 19.42
CA GLY A 244 11.25 5.08 18.29
C GLY A 244 12.49 4.83 17.42
N SER A 245 13.53 4.16 17.93
CA SER A 245 14.70 3.75 17.16
C SER A 245 14.37 2.72 16.07
N ALA A 246 13.48 1.76 16.36
CA ALA A 246 13.03 0.77 15.39
C ALA A 246 12.24 1.44 14.26
N MET A 247 11.35 2.37 14.61
CA MET A 247 10.59 3.15 13.62
C MET A 247 11.52 4.00 12.74
N ARG A 248 12.53 4.63 13.33
CA ARG A 248 13.55 5.37 12.58
C ARG A 248 14.32 4.48 11.62
N ARG A 249 14.62 3.23 12.00
CA ARG A 249 15.29 2.27 11.12
C ARG A 249 14.40 1.91 9.93
N ILE A 250 13.12 1.60 10.16
CA ILE A 250 12.16 1.31 9.07
C ILE A 250 12.09 2.49 8.09
N GLY A 251 11.97 3.73 8.60
CA GLY A 251 11.95 4.93 7.76
C GLY A 251 13.21 5.10 6.90
N GLN A 252 14.38 4.76 7.44
CA GLN A 252 15.66 4.79 6.71
C GLN A 252 15.74 3.72 5.62
N GLU A 253 15.27 2.50 5.90
CA GLU A 253 15.24 1.43 4.90
C GLU A 253 14.28 1.74 3.75
N VAL A 254 13.11 2.33 4.04
CA VAL A 254 12.19 2.80 3.00
C VAL A 254 12.81 3.93 2.17
N GLN A 255 13.55 4.84 2.79
CA GLN A 255 14.29 5.88 2.06
C GLN A 255 15.36 5.28 1.14
N LYS A 256 16.11 4.28 1.62
CA LYS A 256 17.10 3.56 0.82
C LYS A 256 16.45 2.88 -0.39
N PHE A 257 15.33 2.18 -0.18
CA PHE A 257 14.57 1.56 -1.26
C PHE A 257 14.07 2.58 -2.30
N ALA A 258 13.58 3.75 -1.86
CA ALA A 258 13.18 4.82 -2.76
C ALA A 258 14.34 5.32 -3.63
N HIS A 259 15.53 5.48 -3.03
CA HIS A 259 16.74 5.89 -3.74
C HIS A 259 17.20 4.83 -4.77
N GLU A 260 17.18 3.55 -4.40
CA GLU A 260 17.51 2.43 -5.30
C GLU A 260 16.56 2.35 -6.52
N ARG A 261 15.31 2.77 -6.36
CA ARG A 261 14.34 2.90 -7.46
C ARG A 261 14.45 4.19 -8.28
N GLY A 262 15.39 5.08 -7.93
CA GLY A 262 15.61 6.34 -8.62
C GLY A 262 14.67 7.48 -8.21
N HIS A 263 13.94 7.36 -7.10
CA HIS A 263 13.15 8.46 -6.55
C HIS A 263 14.04 9.41 -5.74
N ASP A 264 13.98 10.72 -6.01
CA ASP A 264 14.66 11.74 -5.19
C ASP A 264 13.83 12.06 -3.93
N ALA A 265 13.91 11.18 -2.94
CA ALA A 265 13.26 11.37 -1.65
C ALA A 265 14.06 12.27 -0.68
N SER A 266 15.22 12.78 -1.10
CA SER A 266 16.16 13.45 -0.20
C SER A 266 15.61 14.74 0.40
N GLN A 267 14.85 15.51 -0.37
CA GLN A 267 14.23 16.75 0.08
C GLN A 267 13.16 16.49 1.15
N ILE A 268 12.35 15.44 0.98
CA ILE A 268 11.33 15.03 1.95
C ILE A 268 11.98 14.63 3.27
N THR A 269 13.03 13.81 3.23
CA THR A 269 13.79 13.41 4.43
C THR A 269 14.35 14.63 5.17
N LEU A 270 14.92 15.58 4.44
CA LEU A 270 15.50 16.78 5.04
C LEU A 270 14.44 17.73 5.62
N ALA A 271 13.28 17.84 4.97
CA ALA A 271 12.15 18.65 5.45
C ALA A 271 11.49 18.06 6.71
N LEU A 272 11.39 16.73 6.80
CA LEU A 272 10.83 16.03 7.96
C LEU A 272 11.79 15.93 9.15
N GLY A 273 13.08 16.18 8.92
CA GLY A 273 14.11 16.16 9.96
C GLY A 273 14.31 17.52 10.64
N THR A 274 15.09 17.52 11.71
CA THR A 274 15.52 18.75 12.41
C THR A 274 16.52 19.57 11.60
N ALA A 275 17.04 19.04 10.49
CA ALA A 275 17.98 19.70 9.59
C ALA A 275 17.39 20.99 8.98
N ALA A 276 16.07 21.07 8.80
CA ALA A 276 15.40 22.26 8.30
C ALA A 276 15.63 23.52 9.17
N ALA A 277 15.94 23.36 10.47
CA ALA A 277 16.31 24.46 11.36
C ALA A 277 17.66 25.11 11.00
N TYR A 278 18.47 24.46 10.15
CA TYR A 278 19.75 24.94 9.67
C TYR A 278 19.76 25.04 8.13
N PRO A 279 19.15 26.09 7.54
CA PRO A 279 18.88 26.15 6.10
C PRO A 279 20.09 25.94 5.20
N ARG A 280 21.24 26.52 5.57
CA ARG A 280 22.49 26.38 4.80
C ARG A 280 23.05 24.96 4.83
N ALA A 281 22.98 24.28 5.98
CA ALA A 281 23.40 22.89 6.08
C ALA A 281 22.43 21.99 5.31
N CYS A 282 21.13 22.20 5.49
CA CYS A 282 20.07 21.48 4.79
C CYS A 282 20.23 21.58 3.26
N GLN A 283 20.46 22.78 2.72
CA GLN A 283 20.68 22.99 1.30
C GLN A 283 21.91 22.24 0.76
N ALA A 284 23.04 22.31 1.49
CA ALA A 284 24.27 21.63 1.10
C ALA A 284 24.10 20.10 1.14
N LEU A 285 23.41 19.57 2.15
CA LEU A 285 23.08 18.14 2.21
C LEU A 285 22.13 17.72 1.10
N GLY A 286 21.07 18.49 0.83
CA GLY A 286 20.12 18.18 -0.22
C GLY A 286 20.79 18.10 -1.60
N ALA A 287 21.67 19.06 -1.90
CA ALA A 287 22.43 19.06 -3.13
C ALA A 287 23.34 17.83 -3.28
N MET A 288 24.02 17.39 -2.21
CA MET A 288 24.89 16.20 -2.24
C MET A 288 24.10 14.89 -2.29
N LEU A 289 22.98 14.79 -1.56
CA LEU A 289 22.13 13.60 -1.54
C LEU A 289 21.39 13.40 -2.87
N SER A 290 20.82 14.46 -3.44
CA SER A 290 20.14 14.42 -4.74
C SER A 290 21.11 14.03 -5.87
N LYS A 291 22.36 14.49 -5.82
CA LYS A 291 23.41 14.10 -6.78
C LYS A 291 24.03 12.73 -6.49
N GLY A 292 23.81 12.15 -5.31
CA GLY A 292 24.49 10.92 -4.88
C GLY A 292 26.02 11.03 -4.81
N ALA A 293 26.55 12.24 -4.58
CA ALA A 293 28.00 12.49 -4.58
C ALA A 293 28.40 13.65 -3.68
N LEU A 294 29.55 13.51 -3.00
CA LEU A 294 30.15 14.59 -2.22
C LEU A 294 30.87 15.58 -3.13
N ASN A 295 30.71 16.89 -2.86
CA ASN A 295 31.46 17.92 -3.55
C ASN A 295 32.28 18.80 -2.57
N PRO A 296 33.50 19.25 -2.94
CA PRO A 296 34.36 19.99 -2.03
C PRO A 296 33.81 21.34 -1.54
N ALA A 297 32.94 21.98 -2.31
CA ALA A 297 32.35 23.27 -1.98
C ALA A 297 31.36 23.12 -0.81
N ASP A 298 30.37 22.23 -0.95
CA ASP A 298 29.38 21.94 0.08
C ASP A 298 30.01 21.34 1.33
N ILE A 299 31.03 20.48 1.17
CA ILE A 299 31.82 19.97 2.31
C ILE A 299 32.53 21.10 3.06
N THR A 300 33.05 22.12 2.37
CA THR A 300 33.68 23.27 3.03
C THR A 300 32.65 24.11 3.78
N VAL A 301 31.44 24.27 3.24
CA VAL A 301 30.32 24.94 3.93
C VAL A 301 29.96 24.19 5.21
N LEU A 302 29.75 22.87 5.12
CA LEU A 302 29.43 22.04 6.29
C LEU A 302 30.55 22.05 7.32
N PHE A 303 31.80 21.88 6.90
CA PHE A 303 32.96 21.92 7.80
C PHE A 303 32.99 23.21 8.63
N LYS A 304 32.73 24.36 8.01
CA LYS A 304 32.68 25.65 8.72
C LYS A 304 31.56 25.70 9.76
N MET A 305 30.41 25.09 9.46
CA MET A 305 29.26 25.02 10.38
C MET A 305 29.53 24.06 11.56
N PHE A 306 30.07 22.87 11.31
CA PHE A 306 30.42 21.89 12.34
C PHE A 306 31.55 22.35 13.27
N SER A 307 32.43 23.22 12.77
CA SER A 307 33.50 23.85 13.54
C SER A 307 33.03 25.05 14.36
N SER A 308 31.79 25.52 14.17
CA SER A 308 31.26 26.69 14.89
C SER A 308 30.83 26.36 16.32
N MET A 309 30.42 27.38 17.07
CA MET A 309 29.91 27.21 18.44
C MET A 309 28.53 26.54 18.49
N ASP A 310 27.74 26.62 17.41
CA ASP A 310 26.43 25.98 17.30
C ASP A 310 26.37 25.06 16.06
N PRO A 311 27.02 23.89 16.12
CA PRO A 311 27.04 22.96 15.00
C PRO A 311 25.67 22.30 14.77
N PRO A 312 25.29 21.93 13.53
CA PRO A 312 24.02 21.27 13.27
C PRO A 312 24.04 19.78 13.69
N PRO A 313 22.93 19.22 14.20
CA PRO A 313 22.85 17.79 14.57
C PRO A 313 22.54 16.93 13.33
N ILE A 314 23.55 16.55 12.56
CA ILE A 314 23.35 15.78 11.31
C ILE A 314 23.85 14.35 11.47
N ARG A 315 22.92 13.39 11.42
CA ARG A 315 23.20 11.94 11.38
C ARG A 315 22.27 11.26 10.38
N VAL A 316 22.47 11.56 9.10
CA VAL A 316 21.71 10.95 8.00
C VAL A 316 22.53 9.78 7.44
N PRO A 317 22.07 8.51 7.53
CA PRO A 317 22.85 7.35 7.07
C PRO A 317 23.27 7.43 5.61
N ALA A 318 22.35 7.81 4.71
CA ALA A 318 22.65 7.99 3.29
C ALA A 318 23.80 8.98 3.04
N PHE A 319 23.94 10.02 3.88
CA PHE A 319 25.05 10.97 3.79
C PHE A 319 26.37 10.34 4.24
N LEU A 320 26.35 9.50 5.27
CA LEU A 320 27.54 8.76 5.74
C LEU A 320 27.99 7.73 4.71
N ASP A 321 27.07 7.07 4.01
CA ASP A 321 27.42 6.14 2.92
C ASP A 321 28.17 6.83 1.78
N LEU A 322 27.82 8.08 1.45
CA LEU A 322 28.59 8.88 0.49
C LEU A 322 30.04 9.13 0.95
N PHE A 323 30.27 9.29 2.27
CA PHE A 323 31.64 9.34 2.80
C PHE A 323 32.35 8.01 2.66
N MET A 324 31.68 6.89 2.93
CA MET A 324 32.28 5.57 2.79
C MET A 324 32.73 5.33 1.34
N LEU A 325 31.88 5.68 0.37
CA LEU A 325 32.18 5.58 -1.05
C LEU A 325 33.28 6.56 -1.52
N SER A 326 33.40 7.73 -0.90
CA SER A 326 34.38 8.74 -1.30
C SER A 326 35.76 8.54 -0.64
N LEU A 327 35.80 8.10 0.62
CA LEU A 327 37.03 7.93 1.40
C LEU A 327 37.62 6.53 1.31
N PHE A 328 36.81 5.47 1.22
CA PHE A 328 37.33 4.10 1.36
C PHE A 328 37.15 3.24 0.12
N LYS A 329 36.51 3.74 -0.95
CA LYS A 329 36.42 3.02 -2.21
C LYS A 329 37.81 2.88 -2.85
N PRO A 330 38.22 1.66 -3.23
CA PRO A 330 39.46 1.43 -3.95
C PRO A 330 39.59 2.32 -5.18
N GLY A 331 40.74 2.97 -5.35
CA GLY A 331 41.03 3.90 -6.45
C GLY A 331 40.35 5.28 -6.40
N ALA A 332 39.54 5.60 -5.38
CA ALA A 332 38.95 6.93 -5.24
C ALA A 332 40.00 7.99 -4.91
N LYS A 333 40.08 9.06 -5.71
CA LYS A 333 41.00 10.18 -5.50
C LYS A 333 40.29 11.36 -4.87
N ILE A 334 40.60 11.64 -3.60
CA ILE A 334 40.16 12.84 -2.91
C ILE A 334 41.19 13.97 -3.09
N ASN A 335 40.69 15.20 -3.20
CA ASN A 335 41.56 16.38 -3.19
C ASN A 335 42.20 16.54 -1.79
N GLN A 336 43.53 16.52 -1.74
CA GLN A 336 44.31 16.62 -0.51
C GLN A 336 44.02 17.91 0.28
N ASP A 337 43.73 19.02 -0.39
CA ASP A 337 43.43 20.31 0.26
C ASP A 337 42.15 20.27 1.08
N HIS A 338 41.20 19.40 0.73
CA HIS A 338 39.93 19.26 1.41
C HIS A 338 39.86 18.01 2.29
N LYS A 339 40.79 17.07 2.15
CA LYS A 339 40.80 15.76 2.84
C LYS A 339 40.54 15.86 4.34
N HIS A 340 41.25 16.76 5.04
CA HIS A 340 41.07 16.96 6.48
C HIS A 340 39.64 17.36 6.86
N LYS A 341 38.92 18.07 5.97
CA LYS A 341 37.51 18.47 6.18
C LYS A 341 36.57 17.27 6.10
N TYR A 342 36.79 16.37 5.14
CA TYR A 342 35.99 15.14 5.01
C TYR A 342 36.14 14.25 6.25
N ILE A 343 37.39 14.02 6.66
CA ILE A 343 37.72 13.22 7.85
C ILE A 343 37.11 13.83 9.10
N HIS A 344 37.21 15.16 9.26
CA HIS A 344 36.64 15.84 10.42
C HIS A 344 35.12 15.70 10.50
N ILE A 345 34.40 15.87 9.39
CA ILE A 345 32.93 15.72 9.37
C ILE A 345 32.53 14.28 9.70
N LEU A 346 33.21 13.30 9.11
CA LEU A 346 32.92 11.88 9.38
C LEU A 346 33.19 11.51 10.84
N ALA A 347 34.33 11.95 11.38
CA ALA A 347 34.68 11.76 12.77
C ALA A 347 33.68 12.46 13.71
N TYR A 348 33.25 13.68 13.35
CA TYR A 348 32.24 14.41 14.11
C TYR A 348 30.93 13.63 14.20
N ALA A 349 30.44 13.12 13.07
CA ALA A 349 29.20 12.34 13.02
C ALA A 349 29.27 11.05 13.86
N ALA A 350 30.46 10.46 13.99
CA ALA A 350 30.69 9.21 14.70
C ALA A 350 30.93 9.40 16.22
N SER A 351 31.71 10.41 16.62
CA SER A 351 32.25 10.49 17.99
C SER A 351 31.59 11.55 18.87
N VAL A 352 30.93 12.56 18.29
CA VAL A 352 30.39 13.67 19.08
C VAL A 352 29.08 13.27 19.71
N VAL A 353 28.99 13.40 21.03
CA VAL A 353 27.80 13.09 21.81
C VAL A 353 27.13 14.37 22.27
N GLU A 354 25.85 14.51 21.98
CA GLU A 354 25.05 15.65 22.36
C GLU A 354 24.08 15.27 23.49
N THR A 355 23.90 16.17 24.45
CA THR A 355 22.89 16.01 25.50
C THR A 355 21.76 17.00 25.28
N TRP A 356 20.56 16.48 25.12
CA TRP A 356 19.35 17.25 24.87
C TRP A 356 18.44 17.23 26.10
N LYS A 357 17.89 18.39 26.48
CA LYS A 357 16.84 18.51 27.50
C LYS A 357 15.74 19.43 26.99
N LYS A 358 14.48 18.96 26.97
CA LYS A 358 13.31 19.73 26.48
C LYS A 358 13.58 20.40 25.11
N ASN A 359 14.07 19.62 24.13
CA ASN A 359 14.44 20.09 22.79
C ASN A 359 15.49 21.21 22.72
N LYS A 360 16.24 21.44 23.79
CA LYS A 360 17.41 22.33 23.79
C LYS A 360 18.68 21.53 24.02
N ARG A 361 19.68 21.77 23.18
CA ARG A 361 21.01 21.17 23.34
C ARG A 361 21.73 21.85 24.51
N VAL A 362 22.09 21.06 25.52
CA VAL A 362 22.70 21.54 26.76
C VAL A 362 24.21 21.33 26.76
N ASN A 363 24.69 20.24 26.15
CA ASN A 363 26.11 19.91 26.13
C ASN A 363 26.51 19.22 24.81
N ILE A 364 27.76 19.42 24.39
CA ILE A 364 28.39 18.78 23.24
C ILE A 364 29.76 18.24 23.70
N ASN A 365 29.89 16.92 23.81
CA ASN A 365 31.17 16.30 24.11
C ASN A 365 31.96 16.04 22.81
N LYS A 366 33.20 16.53 22.74
CA LYS A 366 34.12 16.37 21.60
C LYS A 366 35.44 15.66 21.96
N ASP A 367 35.52 15.02 23.12
CA ASP A 367 36.76 14.47 23.69
C ASP A 367 37.39 13.42 22.77
N GLU A 368 36.57 12.57 22.16
CA GLU A 368 37.01 11.50 21.25
C GLU A 368 37.17 11.94 19.78
N LEU A 369 36.86 13.20 19.45
CA LEU A 369 36.87 13.66 18.05
C LEU A 369 38.27 13.61 17.44
N LYS A 370 39.29 13.98 18.21
CA LYS A 370 40.68 14.02 17.74
C LYS A 370 41.25 12.61 17.51
N SER A 371 40.99 11.68 18.42
CA SER A 371 41.40 10.28 18.28
C SER A 371 40.67 9.60 17.12
N THR A 372 39.35 9.81 17.00
CA THR A 372 38.55 9.27 15.89
C THR A 372 39.00 9.81 14.54
N SER A 373 39.27 11.12 14.43
CA SER A 373 39.80 11.73 13.19
C SER A 373 41.13 11.09 12.78
N LYS A 374 42.05 10.87 13.74
CA LYS A 374 43.34 10.23 13.48
C LYS A 374 43.19 8.79 13.02
N ALA A 375 42.25 8.04 13.62
CA ALA A 375 41.97 6.66 13.21
C ALA A 375 41.42 6.59 11.78
N VAL A 376 40.42 7.41 11.45
CA VAL A 376 39.84 7.51 10.09
C VAL A 376 40.90 7.90 9.06
N GLU A 377 41.77 8.87 9.38
CA GLU A 377 42.86 9.28 8.51
C GLU A 377 43.86 8.15 8.25
N THR A 378 44.23 7.42 9.29
CA THR A 378 45.16 6.29 9.21
C THR A 378 44.58 5.20 8.31
N VAL A 379 43.31 4.82 8.52
CA VAL A 379 42.63 3.80 7.69
C VAL A 379 42.51 4.26 6.24
N HIS A 380 42.14 5.52 5.99
CA HIS A 380 42.05 6.06 4.63
C HIS A 380 43.40 6.00 3.90
N ASN A 381 44.50 6.36 4.57
CA ASN A 381 45.84 6.27 3.99
C ASN A 381 46.22 4.83 3.62
N LEU A 382 45.84 3.85 4.45
CA LEU A 382 46.03 2.43 4.16
C LEU A 382 45.21 1.99 2.95
N CYS A 383 43.93 2.41 2.86
CA CYS A 383 43.07 2.09 1.72
C CYS A 383 43.54 2.72 0.40
N CYS A 384 44.08 3.94 0.41
CA CYS A 384 44.53 4.63 -0.79
C CYS A 384 45.94 4.23 -1.27
N ASN A 385 46.73 3.54 -0.44
CA ASN A 385 48.10 3.08 -0.76
C ASN A 385 48.12 1.74 -1.51
N GLU A 386 47.21 1.51 -2.46
CA GLU A 386 47.11 0.27 -3.24
C GLU A 386 48.39 -0.11 -4.01
N ASN A 387 49.27 0.86 -4.27
CA ASN A 387 50.49 0.68 -5.06
C ASN A 387 51.61 -0.12 -4.37
N LYS A 388 51.42 -0.65 -3.16
CA LYS A 388 52.50 -1.25 -2.37
C LYS A 388 52.29 -2.72 -1.94
N GLY A 389 51.21 -3.35 -2.37
CA GLY A 389 50.95 -4.78 -2.14
C GLY A 389 50.49 -5.13 -0.72
N ALA A 390 49.96 -6.35 -0.55
CA ALA A 390 49.37 -6.83 0.71
C ALA A 390 50.34 -6.84 1.92
N THR A 391 51.64 -6.76 1.67
CA THR A 391 52.71 -6.88 2.68
C THR A 391 52.77 -5.69 3.65
N GLU A 392 52.54 -4.46 3.19
CA GLU A 392 52.44 -3.29 4.10
C GLU A 392 51.14 -3.31 4.93
N LEU A 393 50.06 -3.89 4.38
CA LEU A 393 48.80 -4.06 5.10
C LEU A 393 48.94 -5.07 6.25
N VAL A 394 49.73 -6.13 6.06
CA VAL A 394 50.11 -7.07 7.12
C VAL A 394 51.01 -6.41 8.16
N ALA A 395 51.94 -5.54 7.74
CA ALA A 395 52.81 -4.80 8.68
C ALA A 395 52.02 -3.82 9.56
N GLU A 396 51.00 -3.17 9.01
CA GLU A 396 50.13 -2.21 9.70
C GLU A 396 48.86 -2.85 10.30
N LEU A 397 48.76 -4.19 10.30
CA LEU A 397 47.58 -4.92 10.78
C LEU A 397 47.28 -4.63 12.26
N SER A 398 48.32 -4.47 13.07
CA SER A 398 48.16 -4.10 14.50
C SER A 398 47.56 -2.71 14.65
N THR A 399 48.01 -1.75 13.83
CA THR A 399 47.47 -0.38 13.78
C THR A 399 46.02 -0.41 13.31
N LEU A 400 45.71 -1.21 12.31
CA LEU A 400 44.36 -1.40 11.79
C LEU A 400 43.40 -1.99 12.86
N TYR A 401 43.83 -3.00 13.61
CA TYR A 401 43.03 -3.55 14.72
C TYR A 401 42.76 -2.54 15.83
N GLN A 402 43.70 -1.62 16.10
CA GLN A 402 43.47 -0.53 17.04
C GLN A 402 42.46 0.49 16.48
N CYS A 403 42.51 0.78 15.18
CA CYS A 403 41.57 1.71 14.54
C CYS A 403 40.14 1.14 14.42
N ILE A 404 39.98 -0.18 14.19
CA ILE A 404 38.66 -0.84 14.10
C ILE A 404 37.90 -0.80 15.43
N ARG A 405 38.58 -0.66 16.57
CA ARG A 405 37.93 -0.55 17.89
C ARG A 405 37.06 0.69 18.05
N TYR A 406 37.30 1.74 17.26
CA TYR A 406 36.39 2.87 17.20
C TYR A 406 35.12 2.39 16.49
N GLN A 407 34.03 2.16 17.23
CA GLN A 407 32.73 1.85 16.67
C GLN A 407 32.28 3.01 15.80
N HIS A 408 32.56 2.92 14.51
CA HIS A 408 31.93 3.80 13.55
C HIS A 408 30.47 3.35 13.41
N PRO A 409 29.49 4.27 13.50
CA PRO A 409 28.12 3.95 13.10
C PRO A 409 28.07 3.31 11.71
N ALA A 410 28.95 3.69 10.78
CA ALA A 410 29.00 3.15 9.42
C ALA A 410 29.51 1.69 9.32
N PHE A 411 30.21 1.16 10.32
CA PHE A 411 30.59 -0.26 10.37
C PHE A 411 29.53 -1.13 11.09
N SER A 412 28.51 -0.52 11.69
CA SER A 412 27.43 -1.19 12.42
C SER A 412 26.12 -1.32 11.62
N PHE A 413 26.12 -0.96 10.34
CA PHE A 413 24.99 -1.04 9.40
C PHE A 413 25.18 -2.12 8.31
N LYS A 414 25.86 -3.22 8.65
CA LYS A 414 25.78 -4.46 7.87
C LYS A 414 25.22 -5.58 8.72
#